data_AF-A0A971DV86-F1
#
_entry.id   AF-A0A971DV86-F1
#
_cell.length_a   1.000
_cell.length_b   1.000
_cell.length_c   1.000
_cell.angle_alpha   90.00
_cell.angle_beta   90.00
_cell.angle_gamma   90.00
#
_symmetry.space_group_name_H-M   'P 1'
#
loop_
_entity.id
_entity.type
_entity.pdbx_description
1 polymer ?
#
loop_
_entity_poly.entity_id
_entity_poly.type
_entity_poly.pdbx_seq_one_letter_code
_entity_poly.pdbx_strand_id
1 'polypeptide(L)'
;MKNMIRSRIWRVLLISVLTGLIISIVENVSIYIITIITGNLILSAENTVFWIGVILTAVLFLITGLFCFRDMDRKDIAKSATVVVLYYIVIAALEQLLLSAGKYPIIISWLLIPVRMYSVIHQVLIRYTGLAAWIGLFISIISPYLYSIFGKQKPA
;
A
#
# COMPACT_ATOMS: atom_id res chain seq x y z
N MET A 1 25.55 -15.61 -2.35
CA MET A 1 24.24 -16.27 -2.60
C MET A 1 23.84 -17.32 -1.55
N LYS A 2 24.59 -17.52 -0.46
CA LYS A 2 24.29 -18.52 0.60
C LYS A 2 23.40 -17.97 1.75
N ASN A 3 22.98 -16.70 1.66
CA ASN A 3 22.28 -15.98 2.74
C ASN A 3 20.77 -15.78 2.49
N MET A 4 20.16 -16.60 1.61
CA MET A 4 18.70 -16.65 1.44
C MET A 4 17.96 -17.32 2.60
N ILE A 5 18.67 -17.75 3.65
CA ILE A 5 18.12 -18.21 4.93
C ILE A 5 17.48 -17.03 5.71
N ARG A 6 17.61 -15.78 5.22
CA ARG A 6 16.94 -14.54 5.71
C ARG A 6 15.65 -14.17 4.94
N SER A 7 15.05 -15.09 4.20
CA SER A 7 13.97 -14.82 3.23
C SER A 7 12.62 -14.39 3.83
N ARG A 8 12.32 -14.73 5.10
CA ARG A 8 10.99 -14.47 5.70
C ARG A 8 10.77 -13.00 6.09
N ILE A 9 11.82 -12.28 6.48
CA ILE A 9 11.71 -10.89 6.99
C ILE A 9 11.36 -9.91 5.87
N TRP A 10 11.73 -10.19 4.62
CA TRP A 10 11.48 -9.32 3.47
C TRP A 10 10.17 -9.64 2.75
N ARG A 11 9.47 -10.71 3.15
CA ARG A 11 8.36 -11.24 2.37
C ARG A 11 7.19 -10.26 2.29
N VAL A 12 6.83 -9.60 3.39
CA VAL A 12 5.78 -8.57 3.38
C VAL A 12 6.19 -7.44 2.44
N LEU A 13 7.40 -6.91 2.55
CA LEU A 13 7.88 -5.85 1.66
C LEU A 13 7.84 -6.24 0.18
N LEU A 14 8.33 -7.43 -0.18
CA LEU A 14 8.30 -7.91 -1.57
C LEU A 14 6.88 -8.03 -2.11
N ILE A 15 5.96 -8.53 -1.28
CA ILE A 15 4.55 -8.60 -1.64
C ILE A 15 3.95 -7.20 -1.80
N SER A 16 4.28 -6.26 -0.90
CA SER A 16 3.80 -4.88 -1.00
C SER A 16 4.32 -4.17 -2.25
N VAL A 17 5.56 -4.43 -2.68
CA VAL A 17 6.10 -3.94 -3.95
C VAL A 17 5.29 -4.49 -5.12
N LEU A 18 5.05 -5.80 -5.14
CA LEU A 18 4.30 -6.45 -6.23
C LEU A 18 2.85 -5.96 -6.31
N THR A 19 2.13 -5.94 -5.18
CA THR A 19 0.75 -5.45 -5.15
C THR A 19 0.67 -3.97 -5.47
N GLY A 20 1.62 -3.17 -4.95
CA GLY A 20 1.76 -1.76 -5.28
C GLY A 20 1.95 -1.50 -6.77
N LEU A 21 2.78 -2.30 -7.45
CA LEU A 21 2.97 -2.22 -8.90
C LEU A 21 1.69 -2.57 -9.65
N ILE A 22 1.00 -3.65 -9.26
CA ILE A 22 -0.28 -4.05 -9.88
C ILE A 22 -1.31 -2.93 -9.74
N ILE A 23 -1.47 -2.38 -8.54
CA ILE A 23 -2.39 -1.25 -8.28
C ILE A 23 -2.00 -0.04 -9.15
N SER A 24 -0.71 0.29 -9.23
CA SER A 24 -0.21 1.38 -10.07
C SER A 24 -0.55 1.21 -11.53
N ILE A 25 -0.32 0.02 -12.08
CA ILE A 25 -0.60 -0.26 -13.49
C ILE A 25 -2.10 -0.15 -13.73
N VAL A 26 -2.94 -0.79 -12.90
CA VAL A 26 -4.39 -0.79 -13.07
C VAL A 26 -4.97 0.62 -12.96
N GLU A 27 -4.55 1.42 -11.99
CA GLU A 27 -5.04 2.79 -11.85
C GLU A 27 -4.65 3.67 -13.04
N ASN A 28 -3.38 3.64 -13.47
CA ASN A 28 -2.92 4.43 -14.62
C ASN A 28 -3.61 4.02 -15.93
N VAL A 29 -3.77 2.72 -16.17
CA VAL A 29 -4.51 2.21 -17.34
C VAL A 29 -5.99 2.63 -17.27
N SER A 30 -6.59 2.57 -16.09
CA SER A 30 -8.00 2.96 -15.89
C SER A 30 -8.20 4.45 -16.17
N ILE A 31 -7.31 5.31 -15.68
CA ILE A 31 -7.30 6.74 -16.00
C ILE A 31 -7.21 6.94 -17.51
N TYR A 32 -6.23 6.31 -18.17
CA TYR A 32 -6.02 6.44 -19.61
C TYR A 32 -7.25 6.04 -20.43
N ILE A 33 -7.87 4.90 -20.11
CA ILE A 33 -9.09 4.41 -20.80
C ILE A 33 -10.26 5.38 -20.61
N ILE A 34 -10.50 5.83 -19.37
CA ILE A 34 -11.63 6.73 -19.08
C ILE A 34 -11.43 8.09 -19.78
N THR A 35 -10.20 8.61 -19.79
CA THR A 35 -9.86 9.84 -20.50
C THR A 35 -10.16 9.73 -21.99
N ILE A 36 -9.81 8.61 -22.64
CA ILE A 36 -10.11 8.37 -24.05
C ILE A 36 -11.62 8.34 -24.30
N ILE A 37 -12.38 7.65 -23.45
CA ILE A 37 -13.83 7.46 -23.64
C ILE A 37 -14.61 8.76 -23.39
N THR A 38 -14.25 9.51 -22.34
CA THR A 38 -15.04 10.68 -21.91
C THR A 38 -14.57 12.00 -22.51
N GLY A 39 -13.39 12.04 -23.12
CA GLY A 39 -12.78 13.27 -23.67
C GLY A 39 -12.41 14.31 -22.59
N ASN A 40 -12.66 14.02 -21.31
CA ASN A 40 -12.35 14.86 -20.17
C ASN A 40 -11.29 14.17 -19.32
N LEU A 41 -10.21 14.91 -19.03
CA LEU A 41 -8.97 14.29 -18.56
C LEU A 41 -9.02 13.82 -17.09
N ILE A 42 -9.84 14.43 -16.21
CA ILE A 42 -9.62 14.32 -14.75
C ILE A 42 -10.90 14.10 -13.93
N LEU A 43 -11.91 14.98 -14.03
CA LEU A 43 -13.02 15.01 -13.04
C LEU A 43 -13.98 13.80 -13.08
N SER A 44 -14.25 13.23 -14.26
CA SER A 44 -15.12 12.05 -14.41
C SER A 44 -14.44 10.75 -14.00
N ALA A 45 -13.11 10.69 -14.10
CA ALA A 45 -12.33 9.48 -13.84
C ALA A 45 -12.04 9.28 -12.34
N GLU A 46 -11.94 10.35 -11.56
CA GLU A 46 -11.47 10.29 -10.17
C GLU A 46 -12.29 9.35 -9.27
N ASN A 47 -13.62 9.39 -9.34
CA ASN A 47 -14.45 8.55 -8.47
C ASN A 47 -14.39 7.07 -8.88
N THR A 48 -14.43 6.80 -10.19
CA THR A 48 -14.38 5.45 -10.74
C THR A 48 -13.03 4.79 -10.46
N VAL A 49 -11.92 5.49 -10.73
CA VAL A 49 -10.56 4.99 -10.49
C VAL A 49 -10.33 4.74 -9.01
N PHE A 50 -10.82 5.63 -8.14
CA PHE A 50 -10.75 5.43 -6.69
C PHE A 50 -11.40 4.11 -6.25
N TRP A 51 -12.63 3.83 -6.69
CA TRP A 51 -13.32 2.59 -6.33
C TRP A 51 -12.63 1.35 -6.90
N ILE A 52 -12.11 1.43 -8.13
CA ILE A 52 -11.27 0.36 -8.71
C ILE A 52 -10.06 0.10 -7.81
N GLY A 53 -9.35 1.15 -7.37
CA GLY A 53 -8.19 1.02 -6.48
C GLY A 53 -8.55 0.41 -5.12
N VAL A 54 -9.65 0.84 -4.51
CA VAL A 54 -10.15 0.29 -3.23
C VAL A 54 -10.48 -1.21 -3.34
N ILE A 55 -11.28 -1.58 -4.34
CA ILE A 55 -11.70 -2.97 -4.56
C ILE A 55 -10.48 -3.84 -4.87
N LEU A 56 -9.61 -3.39 -5.76
CA LEU A 56 -8.39 -4.12 -6.13
C LEU A 56 -7.47 -4.33 -4.92
N THR A 57 -7.31 -3.31 -4.08
CA THR A 57 -6.51 -3.40 -2.86
C THR A 57 -7.09 -4.41 -1.88
N ALA A 58 -8.41 -4.40 -1.67
CA ALA A 58 -9.07 -5.36 -0.81
C ALA A 58 -8.89 -6.81 -1.32
N VAL A 59 -9.07 -7.02 -2.63
CA VAL A 59 -8.88 -8.34 -3.27
C VAL A 59 -7.42 -8.81 -3.15
N LEU A 60 -6.45 -7.95 -3.47
CA LEU A 60 -5.04 -8.28 -3.37
C LEU A 60 -4.62 -8.55 -1.92
N PHE A 61 -5.19 -7.83 -0.94
CA PHE A 61 -4.93 -8.04 0.48
C PHE A 61 -5.37 -9.43 0.91
N LEU A 62 -6.57 -9.85 0.53
CA LEU A 62 -7.09 -11.18 0.84
C LEU A 62 -6.28 -12.28 0.16
N ILE A 63 -5.99 -12.14 -1.14
CA ILE A 63 -5.21 -13.14 -1.91
C ILE A 63 -3.82 -13.30 -1.31
N THR A 64 -3.10 -12.20 -1.12
CA THR A 64 -1.73 -12.25 -0.60
C THR A 64 -1.71 -12.70 0.87
N GLY A 65 -2.68 -12.28 1.67
CA GLY A 65 -2.92 -12.76 3.03
C GLY A 65 -3.04 -14.27 3.10
N LEU A 66 -3.98 -14.83 2.34
CA LEU A 66 -4.34 -16.25 2.38
C LEU A 66 -3.29 -17.16 1.74
N PHE A 67 -2.70 -16.76 0.61
CA PHE A 67 -1.81 -17.63 -0.15
C PHE A 67 -0.33 -17.39 0.14
N CYS A 68 0.09 -16.14 0.34
CA CYS A 68 1.51 -15.81 0.46
C CYS A 68 2.04 -15.84 1.91
N PHE A 69 1.17 -15.85 2.93
CA PHE A 69 1.61 -15.88 4.33
C PHE A 69 1.17 -17.14 5.09
N ARG A 70 0.55 -18.12 4.42
CA ARG A 70 0.02 -19.36 5.03
C ARG A 70 1.07 -20.18 5.77
N ASP A 71 2.33 -20.11 5.33
CA ASP A 71 3.47 -20.86 5.86
C ASP A 71 4.30 -20.08 6.90
N MET A 72 3.83 -18.89 7.31
CA MET A 72 4.49 -18.04 8.30
C MET A 72 3.71 -17.96 9.62
N ASP A 73 4.46 -17.84 10.73
CA ASP A 73 3.89 -17.55 12.03
C ASP A 73 3.50 -16.08 12.14
N ARG A 74 2.49 -15.77 12.96
CA ARG A 74 2.07 -14.37 13.21
C ARG A 74 3.23 -13.46 13.62
N LYS A 75 4.15 -13.97 14.44
CA LYS A 75 5.33 -13.23 14.92
C LYS A 75 6.30 -12.90 13.78
N ASP A 76 6.50 -13.80 12.83
CA ASP A 76 7.40 -13.57 11.70
C ASP A 76 6.79 -12.59 10.69
N ILE A 77 5.47 -12.66 10.48
CA ILE A 77 4.74 -11.68 9.66
C ILE A 77 4.83 -10.30 10.31
N ALA A 78 4.63 -10.18 11.62
CA ALA A 78 4.74 -8.91 12.33
C ALA A 78 6.16 -8.31 12.22
N LYS A 79 7.20 -9.13 12.36
CA LYS A 79 8.59 -8.69 12.14
C LYS A 79 8.81 -8.19 10.70
N SER A 80 8.26 -8.89 9.71
CA SER A 80 8.35 -8.48 8.31
C SER A 80 7.55 -7.21 8.02
N ALA A 81 6.34 -7.09 8.58
CA ALA A 81 5.50 -5.90 8.49
C ALA A 81 6.17 -4.67 9.13
N THR A 82 6.94 -4.85 10.20
CA THR A 82 7.70 -3.76 10.83
C THR A 82 8.69 -3.11 9.85
N VAL A 83 9.30 -3.89 8.94
CA VAL A 83 10.17 -3.33 7.89
C VAL A 83 9.40 -2.40 6.97
N VAL A 84 8.18 -2.79 6.58
CA VAL A 84 7.30 -1.98 5.72
C VAL A 84 6.80 -0.74 6.45
N VAL A 85 6.47 -0.85 7.74
CA VAL A 85 6.05 0.28 8.58
C VAL A 85 7.17 1.31 8.68
N LEU A 86 8.41 0.87 8.97
CA LEU A 86 9.57 1.76 9.03
C LEU A 86 9.82 2.43 7.68
N TYR A 87 9.74 1.66 6.58
CA TYR A 87 9.84 2.21 5.23
C TYR A 87 8.76 3.28 4.98
N TYR A 88 7.51 2.99 5.35
CA TYR A 88 6.39 3.92 5.16
C TYR A 88 6.58 5.21 5.98
N ILE A 89 7.04 5.12 7.22
CA ILE A 89 7.36 6.31 8.03
C ILE A 89 8.40 7.18 7.32
N VAL A 90 9.47 6.57 6.80
CA VAL A 90 10.54 7.30 6.10
C VAL A 90 10.01 7.97 4.83
N ILE A 91 9.24 7.26 4.02
CA ILE A 91 8.69 7.80 2.77
C ILE A 91 7.65 8.89 3.05
N ALA A 92 6.77 8.70 4.03
CA ALA A 92 5.79 9.71 4.41
C ALA A 92 6.46 10.98 4.95
N ALA A 93 7.49 10.85 5.79
CA ALA A 93 8.26 12.00 6.27
C ALA A 93 8.96 12.73 5.13
N LEU A 94 9.59 11.99 4.21
CA LEU A 94 10.22 12.55 3.02
C LEU A 94 9.20 13.29 2.14
N GLU A 95 8.02 12.71 1.92
CA GLU A 95 6.94 13.33 1.18
C GLU A 95 6.50 14.65 1.81
N GLN A 96 6.28 14.68 3.13
CA GLN A 96 5.90 15.92 3.84
C GLN A 96 6.99 17.00 3.78
N LEU A 97 8.27 16.63 3.86
CA LEU A 97 9.39 17.56 3.72
C LEU A 97 9.50 18.15 2.31
N LEU A 98 9.23 17.34 1.29
CA LEU A 98 9.27 17.80 -0.10
C LEU A 98 8.06 18.69 -0.44
N LEU A 99 6.88 18.32 0.05
CA LEU A 99 5.67 19.14 -0.05
C LEU A 99 5.88 20.52 0.61
N SER A 100 6.48 20.57 1.81
CA SER A 100 6.77 21.84 2.47
C SER A 100 7.83 22.68 1.75
N ALA A 101 8.76 22.03 1.04
CA ALA A 101 9.73 22.69 0.17
C ALA A 101 9.17 23.08 -1.22
N GLY A 102 7.90 22.79 -1.50
CA GLY A 102 7.26 23.07 -2.80
C GLY A 102 7.81 22.23 -3.95
N LYS A 103 8.49 21.12 -3.67
CA LYS A 103 9.07 20.21 -4.67
C LYS A 103 8.34 18.89 -4.62
N TYR A 104 7.89 18.38 -5.77
CA TYR A 104 7.32 17.03 -5.83
C TYR A 104 7.95 16.26 -7.01
N PRO A 105 9.17 15.73 -6.83
CA PRO A 105 9.86 15.03 -7.89
C PRO A 105 9.17 13.70 -8.17
N ILE A 106 9.16 13.30 -9.45
CA ILE A 106 8.50 12.08 -9.91
C ILE A 106 8.99 10.81 -9.18
N ILE A 107 10.22 10.84 -8.66
CA ILE A 107 10.82 9.73 -7.90
C ILE A 107 10.04 9.40 -6.62
N ILE A 108 9.34 10.37 -6.02
CA ILE A 108 8.47 10.12 -4.86
C ILE A 108 7.33 9.15 -5.23
N SER A 109 6.74 9.31 -6.42
CA SER A 109 5.68 8.42 -6.89
C SER A 109 6.15 6.97 -7.00
N TRP A 110 7.41 6.74 -7.35
CA TRP A 110 8.02 5.40 -7.38
C TRP A 110 8.30 4.85 -5.98
N LEU A 111 8.76 5.70 -5.06
CA LEU A 111 8.99 5.33 -3.66
C LEU A 111 7.68 5.02 -2.90
N LEU A 112 6.55 5.53 -3.37
CA LEU A 112 5.25 5.23 -2.78
C LEU A 112 4.70 3.87 -3.22
N ILE A 113 5.27 3.22 -4.26
CA ILE A 113 4.78 1.94 -4.78
C ILE A 113 4.62 0.89 -3.68
N PRO A 114 5.62 0.62 -2.82
CA PRO A 114 5.50 -0.43 -1.81
C PRO A 114 4.48 -0.11 -0.72
N VAL A 115 4.01 1.14 -0.62
CA VAL A 115 3.05 1.56 0.42
C VAL A 115 1.66 1.86 -0.14
N ARG A 116 1.48 1.84 -1.46
CA ARG A 116 0.20 2.10 -2.14
C ARG A 116 -0.96 1.25 -1.63
N MET A 117 -0.69 -0.03 -1.38
CA MET A 117 -1.68 -0.96 -0.86
C MET A 117 -2.26 -0.51 0.49
N TYR A 118 -1.47 0.20 1.28
CA TYR A 118 -1.83 0.66 2.61
C TYR A 118 -2.37 2.09 2.61
N SER A 119 -1.93 2.92 1.66
CA SER A 119 -2.39 4.32 1.52
C SER A 119 -3.86 4.45 1.13
N VAL A 120 -4.46 3.41 0.55
CA VAL A 120 -5.90 3.37 0.26
C VAL A 120 -6.74 3.59 1.52
N ILE A 121 -6.30 3.10 2.68
CA ILE A 121 -7.01 3.32 3.95
C ILE A 121 -7.08 4.81 4.28
N HIS A 122 -5.96 5.53 4.15
CA HIS A 122 -5.91 6.98 4.35
C HIS A 122 -6.83 7.72 3.37
N GLN A 123 -6.84 7.33 2.08
CA GLN A 123 -7.71 7.94 1.09
C GLN A 123 -9.20 7.74 1.41
N VAL A 124 -9.60 6.52 1.80
CA VAL A 124 -10.97 6.20 2.21
C VAL A 124 -11.36 7.00 3.46
N LEU A 125 -10.49 7.05 4.47
CA LEU A 125 -10.77 7.77 5.70
C LEU A 125 -10.97 9.26 5.44
N ILE A 126 -10.06 9.92 4.73
CA ILE A 126 -10.21 11.35 4.41
C ILE A 126 -11.50 11.61 3.64
N ARG A 127 -11.80 10.79 2.62
CA ARG A 127 -12.95 11.01 1.73
C ARG A 127 -14.30 10.88 2.43
N TYR A 128 -14.44 9.99 3.42
CA TYR A 128 -15.74 9.67 4.02
C TYR A 128 -15.93 10.11 5.47
N THR A 129 -14.86 10.40 6.21
CA THR A 129 -14.97 10.68 7.66
C THR A 129 -14.63 12.12 8.02
N GLY A 130 -14.00 12.88 7.12
CA GLY A 130 -13.51 14.23 7.44
C GLY A 130 -12.47 14.26 8.56
N LEU A 131 -11.92 13.09 8.95
CA LEU A 131 -10.88 13.00 9.97
C LEU A 131 -9.65 13.80 9.55
N ALA A 132 -8.93 14.34 10.54
CA ALA A 132 -7.66 15.00 10.30
C ALA A 132 -6.72 14.05 9.53
N ALA A 133 -6.09 14.56 8.46
CA ALA A 133 -5.27 13.76 7.54
C ALA A 133 -4.21 12.91 8.28
N TRP A 134 -3.61 13.45 9.33
CA TRP A 134 -2.63 12.77 10.17
C TRP A 134 -3.16 11.48 10.83
N ILE A 135 -4.44 11.45 11.22
CA ILE A 135 -5.07 10.26 11.82
C ILE A 135 -5.18 9.15 10.76
N GLY A 136 -5.67 9.49 9.57
CA GLY A 136 -5.76 8.52 8.47
C GLY A 136 -4.38 8.00 8.05
N LEU A 137 -3.37 8.88 8.04
CA LEU A 137 -2.00 8.53 7.67
C LEU A 137 -1.40 7.57 8.71
N PHE A 138 -1.59 7.85 10.00
CA PHE A 138 -1.15 6.98 11.07
C PHE A 138 -1.76 5.57 10.95
N ILE A 139 -3.07 5.47 10.71
CA ILE A 139 -3.76 4.19 10.51
C ILE A 139 -3.21 3.44 9.29
N SER A 140 -2.95 4.15 8.19
CA SER A 140 -2.31 3.56 7.01
C SER A 140 -0.90 3.05 7.30
N ILE A 141 -0.09 3.77 8.07
CA ILE A 141 1.29 3.37 8.40
C ILE A 141 1.33 2.06 9.17
N ILE A 142 0.39 1.85 10.11
CA ILE A 142 0.32 0.62 10.92
C ILE A 142 -0.39 -0.54 10.21
N SER A 143 -1.12 -0.25 9.12
CA SER A 143 -1.91 -1.27 8.41
C SER A 143 -1.13 -2.47 7.83
N PRO A 144 0.18 -2.42 7.54
CA PRO A 144 0.93 -3.63 7.20
C PRO A 144 0.85 -4.72 8.27
N TYR A 145 0.63 -4.36 9.55
CA TYR A 145 0.42 -5.33 10.63
C TYR A 145 -0.87 -6.14 10.50
N LEU A 146 -1.85 -5.69 9.69
CA LEU A 146 -3.07 -6.45 9.41
C LEU A 146 -2.75 -7.82 8.78
N TYR A 147 -1.63 -7.94 8.07
CA TYR A 147 -1.18 -9.23 7.53
C TYR A 147 -0.90 -10.28 8.60
N SER A 148 -0.61 -9.87 9.85
CA SER A 148 -0.38 -10.80 10.94
C SER A 148 -1.61 -11.66 11.29
N ILE A 149 -2.83 -11.23 10.88
CA ILE A 149 -4.08 -11.98 11.09
C ILE A 149 -4.03 -13.33 10.34
N PHE A 150 -3.36 -13.39 9.19
CA PHE A 150 -3.25 -14.59 8.35
C PHE A 150 -2.17 -15.58 8.83
N GLY A 151 -1.35 -15.21 9.80
CA GLY A 151 -0.30 -16.08 10.32
C GLY A 151 -0.84 -17.19 11.22
N LYS A 152 -0.15 -18.33 11.22
CA LYS A 152 -0.44 -19.42 12.15
C LYS A 152 -0.17 -18.97 13.59
N GLN A 153 -1.09 -19.28 14.50
CA GLN A 153 -0.80 -19.23 15.93
C GLN A 153 0.11 -20.41 16.23
N LYS A 154 1.33 -20.15 16.70
CA LYS A 154 2.12 -21.19 17.35
C LYS A 154 1.34 -21.67 18.59
N PRO A 155 1.12 -22.97 18.77
CA PRO A 155 0.67 -23.48 20.06
C PRO A 155 1.68 -23.04 21.12
N ALA A 156 1.16 -22.50 22.22
CA ALA A 156 1.95 -22.05 23.36
C ALA A 156 2.73 -23.21 24.00
#